data_AF-A0A099XRY4-F1
#
_entry.id   AF-A0A099XRY4-F1
#
_cell.length_a   1.000
_cell.length_b   1.000
_cell.length_c   1.000
_cell.angle_alpha   90.00
_cell.angle_beta   90.00
_cell.angle_gamma   90.00
#
_symmetry.space_group_name_H-M   'P 1'
#
loop_
_entity.id
_entity.type
_entity.pdbx_description
1 polymer ?
#
loop_
_entity_poly.entity_id
_entity_poly.type
_entity_poly.pdbx_seq_one_letter_code
_entity_poly.pdbx_strand_id
1 'polypeptide(L)'
;MWLNFKYRIAGIIFGVIPGTKRNFAVCEQATLDDIENSFLDILPQDYSELSYRKLDAIRQDEESLPYWESIIGMVTTMDGEILRYILENKIPLDRIICHELVLRGFDKNHRWCGFDKAREIWVSEN
;
A
#
# COMPACT_ATOMS: atom_id res chain seq x y z
N MET A 1 4.24 -5.67 -5.22
CA MET A 1 3.02 -5.44 -4.39
C MET A 1 2.14 -4.30 -4.92
N TRP A 2 2.65 -3.09 -5.17
CA TRP A 2 1.80 -1.99 -5.65
C TRP A 2 1.03 -2.33 -6.93
N LEU A 3 1.64 -3.06 -7.87
CA LEU A 3 0.94 -3.55 -9.07
C LEU A 3 -0.23 -4.49 -8.71
N ASN A 4 -0.05 -5.40 -7.76
CA ASN A 4 -1.14 -6.26 -7.25
C ASN A 4 -2.26 -5.43 -6.63
N PHE A 5 -1.93 -4.37 -5.87
CA PHE A 5 -2.94 -3.45 -5.37
C PHE A 5 -3.64 -2.68 -6.51
N LYS A 6 -2.89 -2.13 -7.45
CA LYS A 6 -3.41 -1.33 -8.57
C LYS A 6 -4.32 -2.14 -9.49
N TYR A 7 -3.94 -3.37 -9.81
CA TYR A 7 -4.67 -4.26 -10.73
C TYR A 7 -5.58 -5.27 -10.02
N ARG A 8 -5.81 -5.13 -8.70
CA ARG A 8 -6.65 -6.04 -7.89
C ARG A 8 -8.04 -6.28 -8.48
N ILE A 9 -8.63 -5.25 -9.10
CA ILE A 9 -9.96 -5.32 -9.73
C ILE A 9 -9.95 -6.19 -10.98
N ALA A 10 -8.86 -6.14 -11.74
CA ALA A 10 -8.67 -6.93 -12.96
C ALA A 10 -8.25 -8.38 -12.65
N GLY A 11 -7.96 -8.71 -11.37
CA GLY A 11 -7.50 -10.03 -10.96
C GLY A 11 -6.09 -10.38 -11.47
N ILE A 12 -5.33 -9.38 -11.95
CA ILE A 12 -3.98 -9.61 -12.48
C ILE A 12 -3.01 -9.69 -11.30
N ILE A 13 -2.29 -10.80 -11.25
CA ILE A 13 -1.28 -11.06 -10.23
C ILE A 13 0.10 -10.86 -10.87
N PHE A 14 0.90 -10.05 -10.20
CA PHE A 14 2.29 -9.77 -10.50
C PHE A 14 3.17 -10.38 -9.41
N GLY A 15 4.31 -10.92 -9.82
CA GLY A 15 5.33 -11.40 -8.91
C GLY A 15 6.73 -11.14 -9.46
N VAL A 16 7.72 -11.53 -8.67
CA VAL A 16 9.13 -11.33 -8.99
C VAL A 16 9.74 -12.67 -9.34
N ILE A 17 10.52 -12.73 -10.41
CA ILE A 17 11.29 -13.91 -10.83
C ILE A 17 12.78 -13.59 -10.91
N PRO A 18 13.65 -14.60 -10.73
CA PRO A 18 15.08 -14.45 -10.99
C PRO A 18 15.33 -14.32 -12.50
N GLY A 19 16.10 -13.31 -12.88
CA GLY A 19 16.60 -13.12 -14.24
C GLY A 19 17.94 -13.82 -14.48
N THR A 20 18.31 -13.97 -15.75
CA THR A 20 19.50 -14.72 -16.19
C THR A 20 20.86 -14.12 -15.77
N LYS A 21 20.89 -12.85 -15.30
CA LYS A 21 22.12 -12.13 -14.93
C LYS A 21 22.15 -11.61 -13.49
N ARG A 22 21.67 -12.41 -12.52
CA ARG A 22 21.55 -11.98 -11.10
C ARG A 22 20.70 -10.71 -10.90
N ASN A 23 19.75 -10.49 -11.80
CA ASN A 23 18.76 -9.43 -11.69
C ASN A 23 17.41 -10.05 -11.35
N PHE A 24 16.45 -9.20 -10.99
CA PHE A 24 15.07 -9.60 -10.79
C PHE A 24 14.21 -8.98 -11.89
N ALA A 25 13.17 -9.70 -12.30
CA ALA A 25 12.16 -9.19 -13.21
C ALA A 25 10.79 -9.30 -12.57
N VAL A 26 9.94 -8.30 -12.83
CA VAL A 26 8.53 -8.33 -12.44
C VAL A 26 7.72 -8.82 -13.65
N CYS A 27 6.87 -9.81 -13.45
CA CYS A 27 6.03 -10.36 -14.52
C CYS A 27 4.63 -10.72 -14.02
N GLU A 28 3.68 -10.84 -14.95
CA GLU A 28 2.31 -11.30 -14.69
C GLU A 28 2.29 -12.83 -14.56
N GLN A 29 1.37 -13.35 -13.75
CA GLN A 29 1.18 -14.79 -13.56
C GLN A 29 0.92 -15.51 -14.89
N ALA A 30 0.16 -14.90 -15.80
CA ALA A 30 -0.12 -15.47 -17.11
C ALA A 30 1.17 -15.73 -17.92
N THR A 31 2.19 -14.86 -17.81
CA THR A 31 3.50 -15.07 -18.46
C THR A 31 4.32 -16.14 -17.75
N LEU A 32 4.08 -16.36 -16.45
CA LEU A 32 4.76 -17.34 -15.63
C LEU A 32 4.25 -18.77 -15.91
N ASP A 33 2.94 -18.90 -16.09
CA ASP A 33 2.27 -20.18 -16.40
C ASP A 33 2.79 -20.79 -17.71
N ASP A 34 3.23 -19.94 -18.66
CA ASP A 34 3.85 -20.35 -19.92
C ASP A 34 5.30 -20.86 -19.77
N ILE A 35 5.97 -20.58 -18.65
CA ILE A 35 7.43 -20.79 -18.47
C ILE A 35 7.73 -21.79 -17.33
N GLU A 36 6.71 -22.46 -16.75
CA GLU A 36 6.84 -23.39 -15.60
C GLU A 36 7.73 -22.85 -14.47
N ASN A 37 7.61 -21.56 -14.16
CA ASN A 37 8.38 -20.92 -13.10
C ASN A 37 7.48 -20.55 -11.92
N SER A 38 8.07 -20.22 -10.78
CA SER A 38 7.33 -19.78 -9.58
C SER A 38 7.79 -18.40 -9.15
N PHE A 39 6.87 -17.58 -8.65
CA PHE A 39 7.23 -16.31 -8.04
C PHE A 39 8.10 -16.52 -6.80
N LEU A 40 9.04 -15.59 -6.60
CA LEU A 40 9.78 -15.47 -5.35
C LEU A 40 8.84 -14.99 -4.24
N ASP A 41 8.86 -15.68 -3.11
CA ASP A 41 8.13 -15.28 -1.89
C ASP A 41 8.91 -14.20 -1.12
N ILE A 42 9.05 -13.04 -1.75
CA ILE A 42 9.85 -11.91 -1.24
C ILE A 42 9.05 -10.62 -1.11
N LEU A 43 7.77 -10.65 -1.50
CA LEU A 43 6.90 -9.49 -1.42
C LEU A 43 6.20 -9.51 -0.05
N PRO A 44 6.44 -8.51 0.82
CA PRO A 44 5.74 -8.44 2.10
C PRO A 44 4.23 -8.32 1.84
N GLN A 45 3.42 -9.11 2.54
CA GLN A 45 1.96 -8.98 2.51
C GLN A 45 1.46 -7.90 3.47
N ASP A 46 2.25 -7.60 4.50
CA ASP A 46 1.96 -6.63 5.55
C ASP A 46 3.23 -5.82 5.86
N TYR A 47 3.04 -4.53 6.16
CA TYR A 47 4.08 -3.59 6.58
C TYR A 47 4.03 -3.24 8.07
N SER A 48 3.14 -3.86 8.86
CA SER A 48 3.01 -3.63 10.30
C SER A 48 4.33 -3.82 11.07
N GLU A 49 5.21 -4.71 10.58
CA GLU A 49 6.53 -5.01 11.17
C GLU A 49 7.70 -4.29 10.46
N LEU A 50 7.44 -3.19 9.75
CA LEU A 50 8.49 -2.45 9.04
C LEU A 50 9.46 -1.78 10.03
N SER A 51 10.72 -2.23 10.02
CA SER A 51 11.74 -1.68 10.93
C SER A 51 12.24 -0.30 10.50
N TYR A 52 12.74 0.49 11.45
CA TYR A 52 13.35 1.79 11.16
C TYR A 52 14.48 1.71 10.12
N ARG A 53 15.31 0.65 10.17
CA ARG A 53 16.36 0.44 9.15
C ARG A 53 15.79 0.28 7.74
N LYS A 54 14.64 -0.40 7.59
CA LYS A 54 13.97 -0.53 6.29
C LYS A 54 13.32 0.79 5.87
N LEU A 55 12.75 1.54 6.82
CA LEU A 55 12.22 2.89 6.57
C LEU A 55 13.32 3.84 6.08
N ASP A 56 14.49 3.82 6.71
CA ASP A 56 15.64 4.63 6.28
C ASP A 56 16.06 4.30 4.85
N ALA A 57 16.12 3.01 4.51
CA ALA A 57 16.42 2.58 3.14
C ALA A 57 15.38 3.09 2.13
N ILE A 58 14.09 3.03 2.46
CA ILE A 58 13.01 3.57 1.60
C ILE A 58 13.13 5.10 1.42
N ARG A 59 13.53 5.81 2.48
CA ARG A 59 13.69 7.29 2.46
C ARG A 59 14.93 7.75 1.69
N GLN A 60 15.96 6.92 1.64
CA GLN A 60 17.22 7.21 0.95
C GLN A 60 17.21 6.71 -0.51
N ASP A 61 16.15 6.02 -0.92
CA ASP A 61 15.99 5.55 -2.29
C ASP A 61 15.86 6.75 -3.24
N GLU A 62 16.81 6.87 -4.17
CA GLU A 62 16.81 7.93 -5.19
C GLU A 62 15.60 7.81 -6.14
N GLU A 63 15.10 6.59 -6.35
CA GLU A 63 13.92 6.30 -7.18
C GLU A 63 12.80 5.70 -6.33
N SER A 64 12.40 6.42 -5.27
CA SER A 64 11.33 5.99 -4.38
C SER A 64 10.02 5.73 -5.15
N LEU A 65 9.31 4.67 -4.76
CA LEU A 65 8.03 4.33 -5.39
C LEU A 65 7.00 5.45 -5.14
N PRO A 66 6.18 5.86 -6.13
CA PRO A 66 5.32 7.05 -6.01
C PRO A 66 4.36 7.07 -4.81
N TYR A 67 3.91 5.89 -4.36
CA TYR A 67 3.05 5.78 -3.19
C TYR A 67 3.82 6.02 -1.87
N TRP A 68 5.09 5.62 -1.79
CA TRP A 68 5.94 5.91 -0.64
C TRP A 68 6.25 7.39 -0.57
N GLU A 69 6.59 8.01 -1.70
CA GLU A 69 6.76 9.46 -1.81
C GLU A 69 5.51 10.21 -1.33
N SER A 70 4.32 9.78 -1.75
CA SER A 70 3.06 10.39 -1.33
C SER A 70 2.81 10.28 0.18
N ILE A 71 3.04 9.10 0.77
CA ILE A 71 2.86 8.87 2.21
C ILE A 71 3.88 9.68 3.02
N ILE A 72 5.16 9.61 2.65
CA ILE A 72 6.24 10.32 3.34
C ILE A 72 6.07 11.84 3.18
N GLY A 73 5.68 12.32 2.01
CA GLY A 73 5.43 13.75 1.75
C GLY A 73 4.29 14.30 2.60
N MET A 74 3.19 13.54 2.75
CA MET A 74 2.09 13.91 3.65
C MET A 74 2.57 14.06 5.11
N VAL A 75 3.38 13.13 5.60
CA VAL A 75 3.91 13.19 6.98
C VAL A 75 4.96 14.30 7.13
N THR A 76 5.80 14.51 6.11
CA THR A 76 6.91 15.48 6.14
C THR A 76 6.41 16.93 6.16
N THR A 77 5.27 17.21 5.53
CA THR A 77 4.68 18.56 5.51
C THR A 77 3.83 18.89 6.73
N MET A 78 3.53 17.90 7.58
CA MET A 78 2.77 18.09 8.81
C MET A 78 3.62 18.72 9.91
N ASP A 79 3.02 19.63 10.69
CA ASP A 79 3.69 20.27 11.81
C ASP A 79 4.15 19.23 12.86
N GLY A 80 5.38 19.42 13.37
CA GLY A 80 6.00 18.49 14.31
C GLY A 80 5.24 18.34 15.62
N GLU A 81 4.60 19.40 16.14
CA GLU A 81 3.78 19.33 17.34
C GLU A 81 2.49 18.55 17.09
N ILE A 82 1.92 18.61 15.88
CA ILE A 82 0.78 17.77 15.50
C ILE A 82 1.20 16.30 15.43
N LEU A 83 2.36 15.99 14.84
CA LEU A 83 2.89 14.63 14.82
C LEU A 83 3.11 14.09 16.25
N ARG A 84 3.68 14.91 17.15
CA ARG A 84 3.83 14.55 18.57
C ARG A 84 2.48 14.34 19.24
N TYR A 85 1.51 15.21 18.99
CA TYR A 85 0.17 15.11 19.55
C TYR A 85 -0.56 13.84 19.13
N ILE A 86 -0.43 13.45 17.84
CA ILE A 86 -0.97 12.20 17.29
C ILE A 86 -0.43 10.99 18.07
N LEU A 87 0.89 10.96 18.29
CA LEU A 87 1.56 9.86 19.00
C LEU A 87 1.17 9.82 20.48
N GLU A 88 1.24 10.97 21.17
CA GLU A 88 0.96 11.08 22.60
C GLU A 88 -0.46 10.65 22.95
N ASN A 89 -1.43 11.09 22.14
CA ASN A 89 -2.85 10.80 22.38
C ASN A 89 -3.32 9.52 21.70
N LYS A 90 -2.44 8.78 21.02
CA LYS A 90 -2.77 7.56 20.27
C LYS A 90 -3.94 7.78 19.31
N ILE A 91 -3.91 8.89 18.58
CA ILE A 91 -4.99 9.27 17.66
C ILE A 91 -5.17 8.15 16.61
N PRO A 92 -6.38 7.62 16.42
CA PRO A 92 -6.62 6.48 15.53
C PRO A 92 -6.66 6.95 14.06
N LEU A 93 -5.48 7.10 13.45
CA LEU A 93 -5.34 7.54 12.06
C LEU A 93 -6.06 6.61 11.08
N ASP A 94 -6.10 5.31 11.34
CA ASP A 94 -6.84 4.32 10.58
C ASP A 94 -8.34 4.66 10.50
N ARG A 95 -8.96 5.02 11.63
CA ARG A 95 -10.38 5.41 11.68
C ARG A 95 -10.63 6.72 10.95
N ILE A 96 -9.71 7.68 11.08
CA ILE A 96 -9.79 8.95 10.34
C ILE A 96 -9.73 8.67 8.83
N ILE A 97 -8.82 7.82 8.37
CA ILE A 97 -8.71 7.41 6.96
C ILE A 97 -10.00 6.74 6.49
N CYS A 98 -10.55 5.79 7.27
CA CYS A 98 -11.83 5.15 6.95
C CYS A 98 -12.95 6.18 6.81
N HIS A 99 -13.05 7.13 7.75
CA HIS A 99 -14.06 8.17 7.69
C HIS A 99 -13.91 9.07 6.44
N GLU A 100 -12.69 9.46 6.08
CA GLU A 100 -12.42 10.19 4.85
C GLU A 100 -12.80 9.41 3.59
N LEU A 101 -12.57 8.09 3.56
CA LEU A 101 -12.99 7.23 2.45
C LEU A 101 -14.52 7.15 2.32
N VAL A 102 -15.24 7.12 3.44
CA VAL A 102 -16.71 7.20 3.46
C VAL A 102 -17.19 8.54 2.89
N LEU A 103 -16.62 9.66 3.34
CA LEU A 103 -16.97 10.99 2.86
C LEU A 103 -16.65 11.19 1.37
N ARG A 104 -15.78 10.37 0.79
CA ARG A 104 -15.51 10.39 -0.65
C ARG A 104 -16.40 9.39 -1.42
N GLY A 105 -17.12 8.52 -0.73
CA GLY A 105 -18.08 7.58 -1.30
C GLY A 105 -17.44 6.42 -2.07
N PHE A 106 -16.20 6.05 -1.76
CA PHE A 106 -15.48 4.97 -2.47
C PHE A 106 -15.51 3.66 -1.68
N ASP A 107 -15.53 2.51 -2.38
CA ASP A 107 -15.34 1.18 -1.80
C ASP A 107 -13.85 0.79 -1.68
N LYS A 108 -13.57 -0.43 -1.20
CA LYS A 108 -12.22 -1.04 -1.11
C LYS A 108 -11.47 -1.12 -2.46
N ASN A 109 -12.21 -1.05 -3.55
CA ASN A 109 -11.71 -1.09 -4.93
C ASN A 109 -11.60 0.32 -5.53
N HIS A 110 -11.77 1.38 -4.74
CA HIS A 110 -11.75 2.76 -5.23
C HIS A 110 -12.82 3.01 -6.31
N ARG A 111 -13.95 2.29 -6.24
CA ARG A 111 -15.13 2.52 -7.07
C ARG A 111 -16.13 3.35 -6.28
N TRP A 112 -16.67 4.39 -6.93
CA TRP A 112 -17.69 5.21 -6.30
C TRP A 112 -18.96 4.39 -6.09
N CYS A 113 -19.46 4.36 -4.87
CA CYS A 113 -20.63 3.58 -4.44
C CYS A 113 -21.63 4.39 -3.59
N GLY A 114 -21.36 5.69 -3.38
CA GLY A 114 -22.17 6.56 -2.53
C GLY A 114 -21.82 6.46 -1.05
N PHE A 115 -22.29 7.44 -0.27
CA PHE A 115 -21.93 7.60 1.14
C PHE A 115 -22.40 6.44 2.02
N ASP A 116 -23.66 6.04 1.89
CA ASP A 116 -24.26 5.00 2.74
C ASP A 116 -23.54 3.67 2.53
N LYS A 117 -23.29 3.31 1.27
CA LYS A 117 -22.58 2.07 0.96
C LYS A 117 -21.12 2.11 1.39
N ALA A 118 -20.45 3.23 1.19
CA ALA A 118 -19.08 3.40 1.65
C ALA A 118 -19.00 3.28 3.18
N ARG A 119 -19.99 3.84 3.91
CA ARG A 119 -20.09 3.73 5.37
C ARG A 119 -20.18 2.28 5.84
N GLU A 120 -21.04 1.47 5.23
CA GLU A 120 -21.14 0.02 5.52
C GLU A 120 -19.82 -0.72 5.31
N ILE A 121 -19.01 -0.29 4.34
CA ILE A 121 -17.75 -0.97 3.97
C ILE A 121 -16.63 -0.62 4.94
N TRP A 122 -16.50 0.66 5.31
CA TRP A 122 -15.34 1.18 6.04
C TRP A 122 -15.58 1.36 7.53
N VAL A 123 -16.83 1.45 7.96
CA VAL A 123 -17.21 1.66 9.36
C VAL A 123 -17.96 0.41 9.83
N SER A 124 -17.21 -0.57 10.32
CA SER A 124 -17.78 -1.61 11.17
C SER A 124 -17.93 -1.05 12.58
N GLU A 125 -19.10 -1.20 13.20
CA GLU A 125 -19.30 -0.85 14.60
C GLU A 125 -18.28 -1.58 15.47
N ASN A 126 -17.41 -0.83 16.14
CA ASN A 126 -16.40 -1.30 17.08
C ASN A 126 -16.50 -0.46 18.35
#